data_AF-A0A9D6GBB7-F1
#
_entry.id   AF-A0A9D6GBB7-F1
#
_cell.length_a   1.000
_cell.length_b   1.000
_cell.length_c   1.000
_cell.angle_alpha   90.00
_cell.angle_beta   90.00
_cell.angle_gamma   90.00
#
_symmetry.space_group_name_H-M   'P 1'
#
loop_
_entity.id
_entity.type
_entity.pdbx_description
1 polymer ?
#
loop_
_entity_poly.entity_id
_entity_poly.type
_entity_poly.pdbx_seq_one_letter_code
_entity_poly.pdbx_strand_id
1 'polypeptide(L)'
;MFTRISAHFALEEKIMRSWKYDQYDDHKADHERLLDEIRDIMDGYEAGTIAAAEAELSARLNAWFTDHFKTKDARLHRHLGV
;
A
#
# COMPACT_ATOMS: atom_id res chain seq x y z
N MET A 1 -6.90 6.72 8.38
CA MET A 1 -6.22 5.46 8.00
C MET A 1 -5.36 5.67 6.76
N PHE A 2 -5.93 6.14 5.64
CA PHE A 2 -5.24 6.48 4.40
C PHE A 2 -3.91 7.23 4.60
N THR A 3 -3.91 8.33 5.38
CA THR A 3 -2.70 9.12 5.67
C THR A 3 -1.57 8.31 6.29
N ARG A 4 -1.88 7.33 7.16
CA ARG A 4 -0.87 6.47 7.79
C ARG A 4 -0.26 5.50 6.79
N ILE A 5 -1.08 4.93 5.91
CA ILE A 5 -0.64 4.02 4.85
C ILE A 5 0.24 4.78 3.84
N SER A 6 -0.23 5.93 3.37
CA SER A 6 0.55 6.80 2.47
C SER A 6 1.87 7.26 3.10
N ALA A 7 1.89 7.58 4.40
CA ALA A 7 3.12 7.95 5.08
C ALA A 7 4.12 6.78 5.22
N HIS A 8 3.63 5.56 5.43
CA HIS A 8 4.46 4.35 5.45
C HIS A 8 5.11 4.10 4.08
N PHE A 9 4.32 4.12 3.00
CA PHE A 9 4.82 3.96 1.63
C PHE A 9 5.84 5.03 1.26
N ALA A 10 5.56 6.30 1.59
CA ALA A 10 6.50 7.40 1.34
C ALA A 10 7.84 7.22 2.07
N LEU A 11 7.82 6.64 3.29
CA LEU A 11 9.04 6.33 4.03
C LEU A 11 9.84 5.22 3.35
N GLU A 12 9.20 4.11 3.01
CA GLU A 12 9.87 2.99 2.34
C GLU A 12 10.40 3.36 0.97
N GLU A 13 9.62 4.08 0.16
CA GLU A 13 10.05 4.57 -1.15
C GLU A 13 11.24 5.52 -1.06
N LYS A 14 11.29 6.36 -0.02
CA LYS A 14 12.45 7.21 0.26
C LYS A 14 13.68 6.36 0.57
N ILE A 15 13.53 5.31 1.37
CA ILE A 15 14.62 4.38 1.70
C ILE A 15 15.07 3.63 0.44
N MET A 16 14.15 2.98 -0.27
CA MET A 16 14.42 2.26 -1.52
C MET A 16 15.16 3.12 -2.54
N ARG A 17 14.70 4.36 -2.77
CA ARG A 17 15.34 5.28 -3.72
C ARG A 17 16.75 5.68 -3.28
N SER A 18 16.95 5.97 -2.00
CA SER A 18 18.28 6.36 -1.47
C SER A 18 19.30 5.23 -1.51
N TRP A 19 18.83 3.98 -1.43
CA TRP A 19 19.67 2.78 -1.49
C TRP A 19 19.77 2.18 -2.90
N LYS A 20 19.13 2.81 -3.91
CA LYS A 20 19.04 2.29 -5.28
C LYS A 20 18.54 0.84 -5.32
N TYR A 21 17.50 0.58 -4.53
CA TYR A 21 16.87 -0.74 -4.44
C TYR A 21 16.39 -1.19 -5.83
N ASP A 22 16.77 -2.40 -6.21
CA ASP A 22 16.61 -2.94 -7.56
C ASP A 22 15.15 -3.21 -7.96
N GLN A 23 14.24 -3.31 -6.99
CA GLN A 23 12.80 -3.51 -7.23
C GLN A 23 11.96 -2.27 -6.88
N TYR A 24 12.57 -1.08 -6.84
CA TYR A 24 11.89 0.16 -6.47
C TYR A 24 10.64 0.42 -7.29
N ASP A 25 10.73 0.38 -8.63
CA ASP A 25 9.62 0.75 -9.51
C ASP A 25 8.42 -0.20 -9.35
N ASP A 26 8.68 -1.51 -9.32
CA ASP A 26 7.65 -2.54 -9.11
C ASP A 26 6.97 -2.38 -7.74
N HIS A 27 7.75 -2.15 -6.69
CA HIS A 27 7.24 -2.00 -5.33
C HIS A 27 6.38 -0.74 -5.21
N LYS A 28 6.87 0.39 -5.73
CA LYS A 28 6.12 1.65 -5.77
C LYS A 28 4.83 1.52 -6.58
N ALA A 29 4.84 0.80 -7.70
CA ALA A 29 3.63 0.59 -8.48
C ALA A 29 2.54 -0.16 -7.70
N ASP A 30 2.91 -1.11 -6.83
CA ASP A 30 1.97 -1.80 -5.95
C ASP A 30 1.39 -0.86 -4.88
N HIS A 31 2.21 0.05 -4.33
CA HIS A 31 1.75 1.10 -3.42
C HIS A 31 0.75 2.05 -4.06
N GLU A 32 1.08 2.56 -5.25
CA GLU A 32 0.22 3.49 -5.98
C GLU A 32 -1.13 2.86 -6.30
N ARG A 33 -1.12 1.59 -6.76
CA ARG A 33 -2.35 0.84 -7.02
C ARG A 33 -3.24 0.73 -5.79
N LEU A 34 -2.66 0.40 -4.63
CA LEU A 34 -3.45 0.30 -3.39
C LEU A 34 -4.01 1.66 -2.97
N LEU A 35 -3.23 2.74 -3.08
CA LEU A 35 -3.70 4.08 -2.72
C LEU A 35 -4.88 4.52 -3.60
N ASP A 36 -4.84 4.20 -4.89
CA ASP A 36 -5.94 4.49 -5.80
C ASP A 36 -7.18 3.66 -5.48
N GLU A 37 -7.02 2.36 -5.19
CA GLU A 37 -8.14 1.51 -4.75
C GLU A 37 -8.79 1.99 -3.45
N ILE A 38 -8.00 2.48 -2.48
CA ILE A 38 -8.54 3.05 -1.25
C ILE A 38 -9.32 4.34 -1.55
N ARG A 39 -8.81 5.20 -2.44
CA ARG A 39 -9.51 6.43 -2.87
C ARG A 39 -10.83 6.10 -3.55
N ASP A 40 -10.84 5.15 -4.47
CA ASP A 40 -12.06 4.73 -5.17
C ASP A 40 -13.15 4.25 -4.19
N ILE A 41 -12.76 3.51 -3.14
CA ILE A 41 -13.69 3.06 -2.10
C ILE A 41 -14.21 4.24 -1.27
N MET A 42 -13.35 5.19 -0.91
CA MET A 42 -13.72 6.40 -0.16
C MET A 42 -14.65 7.30 -0.98
N ASP A 43 -14.32 7.56 -2.23
CA ASP A 43 -15.11 8.38 -3.14
C ASP A 43 -16.47 7.72 -3.43
N GLY A 44 -16.50 6.39 -3.58
CA GLY A 44 -17.74 5.65 -3.76
C GLY A 44 -18.64 5.66 -2.52
N TYR A 45 -18.07 5.70 -1.32
CA TYR A 45 -18.83 5.91 -0.09
C TYR A 45 -19.45 7.30 -0.04
N GLU A 46 -18.65 8.33 -0.33
CA GLU A 46 -19.09 9.72 -0.33
C GLU A 46 -20.19 9.98 -1.39
N ALA A 47 -20.07 9.34 -2.56
CA ALA A 47 -21.07 9.39 -3.62
C ALA A 47 -22.32 8.54 -3.34
N GLY A 48 -22.34 7.75 -2.27
CA GLY A 48 -23.43 6.83 -1.93
C GLY A 48 -23.56 5.62 -2.86
N THR A 49 -22.54 5.34 -3.69
CA THR A 49 -22.50 4.19 -4.59
C THR A 49 -22.00 2.92 -3.89
N ILE A 50 -21.31 3.07 -2.77
CA ILE A 50 -20.82 1.97 -1.93
C ILE A 50 -21.43 2.09 -0.53
N ALA A 51 -22.43 1.25 -0.24
CA ALA A 51 -23.11 1.26 1.06
C ALA A 51 -22.26 0.65 2.20
N ALA A 52 -21.39 -0.31 1.89
CA ALA A 52 -20.59 -1.07 2.86
C ALA A 52 -19.08 -0.81 2.75
N ALA A 53 -18.69 0.46 2.59
CA ALA A 53 -17.31 0.85 2.30
C ALA A 53 -16.31 0.42 3.38
N GLU A 54 -16.70 0.38 4.65
CA GLU A 54 -15.82 -0.09 5.74
C GLU A 54 -15.44 -1.57 5.59
N ALA A 55 -16.40 -2.42 5.21
CA ALA A 55 -16.18 -3.85 5.00
C ALA A 55 -15.32 -4.08 3.75
N GLU A 56 -15.61 -3.37 2.65
CA GLU A 56 -14.84 -3.45 1.41
C GLU A 56 -13.40 -2.98 1.61
N LEU A 57 -13.20 -1.85 2.30
CA LEU A 57 -11.88 -1.33 2.64
C LEU A 57 -11.11 -2.34 3.50
N SER A 58 -11.75 -2.91 4.53
CA SER A 58 -11.12 -3.90 5.40
C SER A 58 -10.72 -5.17 4.65
N ALA A 59 -11.58 -5.68 3.76
CA ALA A 59 -11.29 -6.84 2.94
C ALA A 59 -10.13 -6.57 1.97
N ARG A 60 -10.14 -5.40 1.31
CA ARG A 60 -9.09 -4.99 0.38
C ARG A 60 -7.73 -4.90 1.05
N LEU A 61 -7.66 -4.20 2.19
CA LEU A 61 -6.42 -4.02 2.94
C LEU A 61 -5.89 -5.35 3.45
N ASN A 62 -6.74 -6.23 3.99
CA ASN A 62 -6.32 -7.55 4.45
C ASN A 62 -5.73 -8.39 3.32
N ALA A 63 -6.39 -8.42 2.16
CA ALA A 63 -5.90 -9.16 1.00
C ALA A 63 -4.54 -8.62 0.54
N TRP A 64 -4.41 -7.30 0.38
CA TRP A 64 -3.20 -6.66 -0.11
C TRP A 64 -2.02 -6.81 0.85
N PHE A 65 -2.20 -6.46 2.13
CA PHE A 65 -1.11 -6.53 3.12
C PHE A 65 -0.63 -7.96 3.35
N THR A 66 -1.52 -8.95 3.26
CA THR A 66 -1.13 -10.36 3.42
C THR A 66 -0.10 -10.80 2.38
N ASP A 67 -0.25 -10.36 1.13
CA ASP A 67 0.67 -10.74 0.05
C ASP A 67 1.90 -9.84 0.04
N HIS A 68 1.71 -8.52 0.15
CA HIS A 68 2.78 -7.54 0.06
C HIS A 68 3.81 -7.72 1.18
N PHE A 69 3.35 -7.88 2.44
CA PHE A 69 4.25 -8.06 3.58
C PHE A 69 5.05 -9.36 3.50
N LYS A 70 4.45 -10.44 2.98
CA LYS A 70 5.11 -11.74 2.87
C LYS A 70 6.16 -11.79 1.76
N THR A 71 6.07 -10.91 0.77
CA THR A 71 6.87 -11.01 -0.46
C THR A 71 7.79 -9.80 -0.64
N LYS A 72 7.21 -8.61 -0.86
CA LYS A 72 7.93 -7.37 -1.20
C LYS A 72 8.63 -6.81 0.03
N ASP A 73 7.92 -6.63 1.13
CA ASP A 73 8.50 -6.00 2.34
C ASP A 73 9.47 -6.95 3.02
N ALA A 74 9.16 -8.24 3.10
CA ALA A 74 10.09 -9.23 3.61
C ALA A 74 11.44 -9.22 2.87
N ARG A 75 11.42 -8.97 1.55
CA ARG A 75 12.66 -8.81 0.76
C ARG A 75 13.35 -7.50 1.08
N LEU A 76 12.61 -6.39 1.17
CA LEU A 76 13.15 -5.07 1.52
C LEU A 76 13.78 -5.09 2.92
N HIS A 77 13.07 -5.54 3.94
CA HIS A 77 13.55 -5.65 5.32
C HIS A 77 14.82 -6.50 5.43
N ARG A 78 14.88 -7.64 4.74
CA ARG A 78 16.11 -8.45 4.66
C ARG A 78 17.28 -7.68 4.04
N HIS A 79 17.04 -6.80 3.08
CA HIS A 79 18.08 -5.95 2.49
C HIS A 79 18.51 -4.82 3.44
N LEU A 80 17.59 -4.32 4.27
CA LEU A 80 17.84 -3.28 5.27
C LEU A 80 18.43 -3.84 6.59
N GLY A 81 18.38 -5.15 6.80
CA GLY A 81 18.88 -5.79 8.03
C GLY A 81 17.98 -5.60 9.25
N VAL A 82 16.68 -5.38 9.02
CA VAL A 82 15.63 -5.21 10.05
C VAL A 82 14.60 -6.33 9.99
#